data_AF-A0ABD3SFY0-F1
#
_entry.id   AF-A0ABD3SFY0-F1
#
_cell.length_a   1.000
_cell.length_b   1.000
_cell.length_c   1.000
_cell.angle_alpha   90.00
_cell.angle_beta   90.00
_cell.angle_gamma   90.00
#
_symmetry.space_group_name_H-M   'P 1'
#
loop_
_entity.id
_entity.type
_entity.pdbx_description
1 polymer ?
#
loop_
_entity_poly.entity_id
_entity_poly.type
_entity_poly.pdbx_seq_one_letter_code
_entity_poly.pdbx_strand_id
1 'polypeptide(L)'
;MLLWPSQIQPSPATEAYVAHVQKVAATKPYLLIAHQYTRYLGDLFGGQMMGGMASRSLNLANGDGTAFYAFDDIHSPKDFITEWYTRLNGLELTEVQRYEIVDEANRVFDINIALLQELEGSAFNAMLTLTINSLKSRLGFAL
;
A
#
# COMPACT_ATOMS: atom_id res chain seq x y z
N MET A 1 4.85 13.83 22.10
CA MET A 1 3.55 13.43 21.53
C MET A 1 3.68 13.54 20.02
N LEU A 2 3.52 12.44 19.29
CA LEU A 2 3.66 12.46 17.83
C LEU A 2 2.52 13.28 17.22
N LEU A 3 2.83 14.36 16.52
CA LEU A 3 1.83 15.29 15.94
C LEU A 3 1.22 14.79 14.62
N TRP A 4 1.86 13.79 13.98
CA TRP A 4 1.49 13.32 12.65
C TRP A 4 0.04 12.83 12.50
N PRO A 5 -0.63 12.20 13.50
CA PRO A 5 -2.02 11.75 13.33
C PRO A 5 -2.99 12.91 13.03
N SER A 6 -2.67 14.11 13.51
CA SER A 6 -3.47 15.32 13.24
C SER A 6 -3.14 16.01 11.91
N GLN A 7 -2.06 15.59 11.25
CA GLN A 7 -1.52 16.21 10.03
C GLN A 7 -1.82 15.41 8.76
N ILE A 8 -2.22 14.14 8.89
CA ILE A 8 -2.62 13.31 7.77
C ILE A 8 -4.14 13.26 7.65
N GLN A 9 -4.65 13.31 6.43
CA GLN A 9 -6.06 13.10 6.13
C GLN A 9 -6.15 12.08 4.99
N PRO A 10 -7.07 11.10 5.07
CA PRO A 10 -7.28 10.19 3.96
C PRO A 10 -7.76 10.98 2.75
N SER A 11 -7.28 10.61 1.57
CA SER A 11 -7.80 11.15 0.34
C SER A 11 -9.19 10.58 0.03
N PRO A 12 -9.99 11.19 -0.86
CA PRO A 12 -11.30 10.65 -1.24
C PRO A 12 -11.26 9.19 -1.70
N ALA A 13 -10.27 8.79 -2.52
CA ALA A 13 -10.11 7.38 -2.90
C ALA A 13 -9.74 6.49 -1.70
N THR A 14 -8.97 6.99 -0.74
CA THR A 14 -8.63 6.25 0.50
C THR A 14 -9.87 6.03 1.35
N GLU A 15 -10.69 7.05 1.55
CA GLU A 15 -11.97 6.95 2.28
C GLU A 15 -12.91 5.95 1.59
N ALA A 16 -13.01 6.01 0.26
CA ALA A 16 -13.81 5.06 -0.51
C ALA A 16 -13.32 3.62 -0.34
N TYR A 17 -12.00 3.39 -0.33
CA TYR A 17 -11.45 2.06 -0.13
C TYR A 17 -11.71 1.55 1.30
N VAL A 18 -11.52 2.40 2.33
CA VAL A 18 -11.82 2.06 3.72
C VAL A 18 -13.30 1.70 3.90
N ALA A 19 -14.20 2.52 3.35
CA ALA A 19 -15.64 2.25 3.39
C ALA A 19 -16.00 0.92 2.71
N HIS A 20 -15.34 0.60 1.59
CA HIS A 20 -15.54 -0.67 0.90
C HIS A 20 -15.06 -1.86 1.72
N VAL A 21 -13.88 -1.78 2.36
CA VAL A 21 -13.38 -2.81 3.29
C VAL A 21 -14.36 -3.04 4.44
N GLN A 22 -14.87 -1.96 5.05
CA GLN A 22 -15.83 -2.03 6.16
C GLN A 22 -17.14 -2.69 5.71
N LYS A 23 -17.65 -2.34 4.52
CA LYS A 23 -18.84 -2.95 3.94
C LYS A 23 -18.65 -4.44 3.69
N VAL A 24 -17.51 -4.83 3.11
CA VAL A 24 -17.16 -6.23 2.85
C VAL A 24 -17.10 -7.01 4.17
N ALA A 25 -16.40 -6.49 5.17
CA ALA A 25 -16.31 -7.11 6.49
C ALA A 25 -17.68 -7.33 7.15
N ALA A 26 -18.60 -6.38 6.99
CA ALA A 26 -19.95 -6.47 7.57
C ALA A 26 -20.91 -7.41 6.81
N THR A 27 -20.73 -7.57 5.49
CA THR A 27 -21.74 -8.23 4.63
C THR A 27 -21.28 -9.54 4.02
N LYS A 28 -20.01 -9.66 3.65
CA LYS A 28 -19.41 -10.83 2.99
C LYS A 28 -17.94 -11.01 3.43
N PRO A 29 -17.68 -11.37 4.71
CA PRO A 29 -16.32 -11.34 5.28
C PRO A 29 -15.32 -12.29 4.59
N TYR A 30 -15.77 -13.36 3.93
CA TYR A 30 -14.88 -14.23 3.14
C TYR A 30 -14.19 -13.50 1.98
N LEU A 31 -14.75 -12.40 1.49
CA LEU A 31 -14.14 -11.56 0.47
C LEU A 31 -12.93 -10.77 0.99
N LEU A 32 -12.69 -10.70 2.30
CA LEU A 32 -11.46 -10.12 2.85
C LEU A 32 -10.19 -10.87 2.42
N ILE A 33 -10.34 -12.13 1.98
CA ILE A 33 -9.26 -12.91 1.34
C ILE A 33 -8.71 -12.16 0.12
N ALA A 34 -9.58 -11.57 -0.69
CA ALA A 34 -9.18 -10.81 -1.88
C ALA A 34 -8.35 -9.57 -1.51
N HIS A 35 -8.74 -8.85 -0.46
CA HIS A 35 -7.99 -7.68 0.03
C HIS A 35 -6.61 -8.08 0.55
N GLN A 36 -6.54 -9.13 1.36
CA GLN A 36 -5.28 -9.67 1.87
C GLN A 36 -4.38 -10.16 0.73
N TYR A 37 -4.94 -10.87 -0.25
CA TYR A 37 -4.21 -11.33 -1.42
C TYR A 37 -3.60 -10.15 -2.19
N THR A 38 -4.40 -9.17 -2.56
CA THR A 38 -3.92 -8.06 -3.39
C THR A 38 -2.92 -7.16 -2.66
N ARG A 39 -3.11 -6.93 -1.35
CA ARG A 39 -2.20 -6.09 -0.56
C ARG A 39 -1.00 -6.86 -0.02
N TYR A 40 -1.22 -7.77 0.92
CA TYR A 40 -0.12 -8.34 1.71
C TYR A 40 0.81 -9.22 0.87
N LEU A 41 0.29 -10.01 -0.07
CA LEU A 41 1.16 -10.79 -0.95
C LEU A 41 1.90 -9.87 -1.91
N GLY A 42 1.25 -8.84 -2.46
CA GLY A 42 1.91 -7.81 -3.26
C GLY A 42 3.05 -7.11 -2.50
N ASP A 43 2.80 -6.75 -1.24
CA ASP A 43 3.78 -6.14 -0.36
C ASP A 43 4.94 -7.10 -0.03
N LEU A 44 4.69 -8.41 0.12
CA LEU A 44 5.73 -9.42 0.32
C LEU A 44 6.53 -9.75 -0.95
N PHE A 45 5.91 -9.73 -2.12
CA PHE A 45 6.58 -10.00 -3.39
C PHE A 45 7.46 -8.83 -3.85
N GLY A 46 6.95 -7.59 -3.73
CA GLY A 46 7.58 -6.40 -4.30
C GLY A 46 8.05 -5.37 -3.28
N GLY A 47 7.61 -5.46 -2.02
CA GLY A 47 7.82 -4.41 -1.02
C GLY A 47 9.28 -4.13 -0.74
N GLN A 48 10.13 -5.15 -0.60
CA GLN A 48 11.57 -4.94 -0.38
C GLN A 48 12.24 -4.18 -1.52
N MET A 49 11.84 -4.47 -2.77
CA MET A 49 12.35 -3.75 -3.93
C MET A 49 11.89 -2.28 -3.90
N MET A 50 10.61 -2.04 -3.64
CA MET A 50 10.02 -0.69 -3.54
C MET A 50 10.65 0.12 -2.39
N GLY A 51 10.85 -0.49 -1.22
CA GLY A 51 11.55 0.13 -0.09
C GLY A 51 12.97 0.52 -0.45
N GLY A 52 13.71 -0.36 -1.12
CA GLY A 52 15.06 -0.03 -1.62
C GLY A 52 15.06 1.11 -2.65
N MET A 53 14.05 1.19 -3.53
CA MET A 53 13.89 2.33 -4.44
C MET A 53 13.59 3.63 -3.67
N ALA A 54 12.68 3.58 -2.69
CA ALA A 54 12.34 4.74 -1.86
C ALA A 54 13.55 5.26 -1.09
N SER A 55 14.32 4.39 -0.43
CA SER A 55 15.53 4.78 0.31
C SER A 55 16.54 5.50 -0.59
N ARG A 56 16.78 4.98 -1.79
CA ARG A 56 17.72 5.58 -2.75
C ARG A 56 17.20 6.91 -3.30
N SER A 57 15.95 6.97 -3.73
CA SER A 57 15.37 8.17 -4.37
C SER A 57 15.20 9.34 -3.40
N LEU A 58 14.99 9.05 -2.11
CA LEU A 58 14.76 10.07 -1.07
C LEU A 58 15.96 10.26 -0.13
N ASN A 59 17.09 9.59 -0.41
CA ASN A 59 18.30 9.62 0.43
C ASN A 59 18.02 9.31 1.92
N LEU A 60 17.20 8.30 2.17
CA LEU A 60 16.82 7.88 3.52
C LEU A 60 17.93 6.97 4.09
N ALA A 61 18.33 7.23 5.34
CA ALA A 61 19.30 6.43 6.06
C ALA A 61 18.61 5.42 6.98
N ASN A 62 19.27 4.30 7.25
CA ASN A 62 18.92 3.37 8.33
C ASN A 62 17.47 2.83 8.34
N GLY A 63 16.79 2.84 7.19
CA GLY A 63 15.40 2.38 7.08
C GLY A 63 14.34 3.40 7.54
N ASP A 64 14.73 4.63 7.86
CA ASP A 64 13.82 5.71 8.23
C ASP A 64 12.84 5.99 7.08
N GLY A 65 11.53 6.03 7.38
CA GLY A 65 10.49 6.27 6.38
C GLY A 65 10.15 5.07 5.47
N THR A 66 10.82 3.92 5.63
CA THR A 66 10.58 2.71 4.83
C THR A 66 10.11 1.51 5.64
N ALA A 67 9.73 1.70 6.90
CA ALA A 67 9.28 0.63 7.80
C ALA A 67 8.11 -0.20 7.25
N PHE A 68 7.26 0.39 6.40
CA PHE A 68 6.17 -0.33 5.71
C PHE A 68 6.67 -1.54 4.88
N TYR A 69 7.91 -1.48 4.37
CA TYR A 69 8.51 -2.53 3.56
C TYR A 69 9.37 -3.53 4.35
N ALA A 70 9.43 -3.37 5.68
CA ALA A 70 10.17 -4.25 6.58
C ALA A 70 9.23 -5.26 7.24
N PHE A 71 9.58 -6.55 7.15
CA PHE A 71 8.79 -7.67 7.67
C PHE A 71 9.64 -8.52 8.62
N ASP A 72 10.06 -7.94 9.75
CA ASP A 72 11.05 -8.54 10.65
C ASP A 72 10.59 -9.88 11.26
N ASP A 73 9.28 -10.05 11.43
CA ASP A 73 8.65 -11.28 11.93
C ASP A 73 8.45 -12.36 10.83
N ILE A 74 8.72 -12.03 9.56
CA ILE A 74 8.60 -12.97 8.42
C ILE A 74 10.00 -13.35 7.95
N HIS A 75 10.55 -14.40 8.56
CA HIS A 75 11.91 -14.86 8.26
C HIS A 75 12.08 -15.44 6.85
N SER A 76 11.02 -15.97 6.26
CA SER A 76 11.01 -16.52 4.90
C SER A 76 9.71 -16.13 4.19
N PRO A 77 9.73 -15.10 3.32
CA PRO A 77 8.57 -14.71 2.54
C PRO A 77 8.03 -15.86 1.69
N LYS A 78 8.92 -16.70 1.15
CA LYS A 78 8.55 -17.88 0.36
C LYS A 78 7.72 -18.87 1.19
N ASP A 79 8.19 -19.20 2.40
CA ASP A 79 7.50 -20.18 3.23
C ASP A 79 6.19 -19.62 3.78
N PHE A 80 6.17 -18.32 4.13
CA PHE A 80 4.96 -17.62 4.54
C PHE A 80 3.89 -17.64 3.44
N ILE A 81 4.25 -17.33 2.20
CA ILE A 81 3.34 -17.35 1.04
C ILE A 81 2.87 -18.78 0.75
N THR A 82 3.77 -19.77 0.87
CA THR A 82 3.41 -21.18 0.70
C THR A 82 2.37 -21.63 1.73
N GLU A 83 2.58 -21.28 3.00
CA GLU A 83 1.63 -21.56 4.09
C GLU A 83 0.31 -20.82 3.88
N TRP A 84 0.36 -19.57 3.41
CA TRP A 84 -0.83 -18.79 3.09
C TRP A 84 -1.69 -19.49 2.02
N TYR A 85 -1.08 -19.96 0.93
CA TYR A 85 -1.78 -20.73 -0.12
C TYR A 85 -2.32 -22.06 0.41
N THR A 86 -1.56 -22.77 1.24
CA THR A 86 -2.03 -24.01 1.87
C THR A 86 -3.30 -23.76 2.69
N ARG A 87 -3.34 -22.67 3.47
CA ARG A 87 -4.53 -22.28 4.24
C ARG A 87 -5.70 -21.89 3.35
N LEU A 88 -5.47 -21.06 2.34
CA LEU A 88 -6.52 -20.66 1.39
C LEU A 88 -7.16 -21.87 0.72
N ASN A 89 -6.33 -22.80 0.22
CA ASN A 89 -6.78 -24.01 -0.46
C ASN A 89 -7.48 -25.00 0.48
N GLY A 90 -7.25 -24.89 1.79
CA GLY A 90 -7.94 -25.68 2.82
C GLY A 90 -9.29 -25.11 3.26
N LEU A 91 -9.69 -23.92 2.79
CA LEU A 91 -10.99 -23.34 3.15
C LEU A 91 -12.14 -24.04 2.42
N GLU A 92 -13.21 -24.34 3.17
CA GLU A 92 -14.45 -24.86 2.61
C GLU A 92 -15.28 -23.74 1.97
N LEU A 93 -14.92 -23.37 0.74
CA LEU A 93 -15.61 -22.36 -0.05
C LEU A 93 -16.49 -23.00 -1.13
N THR A 94 -17.71 -22.50 -1.26
CA THR A 94 -18.57 -22.84 -2.40
C THR A 94 -17.99 -22.31 -3.70
N GLU A 95 -18.41 -22.88 -4.83
CA GLU A 95 -17.96 -22.42 -6.15
C GLU A 95 -18.29 -20.94 -6.38
N VAL A 96 -19.48 -20.49 -5.97
CA VAL A 96 -19.90 -19.09 -6.04
C VAL A 96 -18.96 -18.18 -5.25
N GLN A 97 -18.63 -18.54 -4.00
CA GLN A 97 -17.71 -17.75 -3.18
C GLN A 97 -16.32 -17.65 -3.80
N ARG A 98 -15.83 -18.71 -4.45
CA ARG A 98 -14.54 -18.67 -5.16
C ARG A 98 -14.55 -17.66 -6.30
N TYR A 99 -15.62 -17.63 -7.11
CA TYR A 99 -15.76 -16.62 -8.16
C TYR A 99 -15.86 -15.21 -7.58
N GLU A 100 -16.65 -15.01 -6.53
CA GLU A 100 -16.78 -13.69 -5.91
C GLU A 100 -15.46 -13.20 -5.30
N ILE A 101 -14.61 -14.08 -4.76
CA ILE A 101 -13.27 -13.71 -4.28
C ILE A 101 -12.39 -13.22 -5.43
N VAL A 102 -12.44 -13.88 -6.60
CA VAL A 102 -11.67 -13.46 -7.77
C VAL A 102 -12.18 -12.11 -8.30
N ASP A 103 -13.49 -11.93 -8.40
CA ASP A 103 -14.10 -10.66 -8.81
C ASP A 103 -13.74 -9.52 -7.84
N GLU A 104 -13.79 -9.79 -6.54
CA GLU A 104 -13.36 -8.84 -5.52
C GLU A 104 -11.87 -8.53 -5.64
N ALA A 105 -11.00 -9.51 -5.94
CA ALA A 105 -9.57 -9.26 -6.12
C ALA A 105 -9.30 -8.28 -7.27
N ASN A 106 -9.98 -8.47 -8.41
CA ASN A 106 -9.91 -7.55 -9.54
C ASN A 106 -10.38 -6.14 -9.15
N ARG A 107 -11.51 -6.05 -8.44
CA ARG A 107 -12.01 -4.77 -7.91
C ARG A 107 -11.01 -4.10 -6.98
N VAL A 108 -10.35 -4.86 -6.10
CA VAL A 108 -9.32 -4.34 -5.20
C VAL A 108 -8.11 -3.84 -5.99
N PHE A 109 -7.70 -4.52 -7.07
CA PHE A 109 -6.67 -4.00 -7.97
C PHE A 109 -7.07 -2.65 -8.59
N ASP A 110 -8.29 -2.54 -9.12
CA ASP A 110 -8.79 -1.29 -9.70
C ASP A 110 -8.81 -0.14 -8.67
N ILE A 111 -9.23 -0.42 -7.43
CA ILE A 111 -9.21 0.56 -6.34
C ILE A 111 -7.77 1.00 -6.03
N ASN A 112 -6.80 0.09 -6.00
CA ASN A 112 -5.40 0.43 -5.77
C ASN A 112 -4.81 1.27 -6.92
N ILE A 113 -5.21 1.00 -8.17
CA ILE A 113 -4.84 1.83 -9.31
C ILE A 113 -5.43 3.25 -9.16
N ALA A 114 -6.71 3.36 -8.82
CA ALA A 114 -7.37 4.65 -8.62
C ALA A 114 -6.71 5.47 -7.49
N LEU A 115 -6.31 4.81 -6.39
CA LEU A 115 -5.54 5.43 -5.31
C LEU A 115 -4.21 6.01 -5.80
N LEU A 116 -3.47 5.25 -6.60
CA LEU A 116 -2.19 5.72 -7.16
C LEU A 116 -2.41 6.88 -8.14
N GLN A 117 -3.43 6.82 -8.99
CA GLN A 117 -3.77 7.89 -9.94
C GLN A 117 -4.17 9.18 -9.24
N GLU A 118 -4.87 9.10 -8.10
CA GLU A 118 -5.20 10.27 -7.29
C GLU A 118 -3.93 10.94 -6.72
N LEU A 119 -2.91 10.14 -6.39
CA LEU A 119 -1.61 10.61 -5.90
C LEU A 119 -0.67 11.12 -7.01
N GLU A 120 -0.84 10.66 -8.26
CA GLU A 120 -0.12 11.22 -9.43
C GLU A 120 -0.51 12.68 -9.70
N GLY A 121 -1.57 13.17 -9.04
CA GLY A 121 -1.93 14.57 -8.89
C GLY A 121 -0.74 15.46 -8.52
N SER A 122 -0.24 16.15 -9.55
CA SER A 122 0.80 17.19 -9.53
C SER A 122 2.26 16.74 -9.45
N ALA A 123 2.66 15.70 -10.19
CA ALA A 123 4.08 15.50 -10.53
C ALA A 123 4.76 16.80 -11.01
N PHE A 124 4.03 17.65 -11.74
CA PHE A 124 4.46 19.00 -12.11
C PHE A 124 4.64 19.95 -10.90
N ASN A 125 3.69 20.00 -9.94
CA ASN A 125 3.84 20.87 -8.77
C ASN A 125 4.89 20.33 -7.79
N ALA A 126 5.05 19.01 -7.67
CA ALA A 126 6.12 18.37 -6.92
C ALA A 126 7.48 18.70 -7.54
N MET A 127 7.64 18.55 -8.87
CA MET A 127 8.84 18.96 -9.59
C MET A 127 9.12 20.47 -9.47
N LEU A 128 8.09 21.31 -9.58
CA LEU A 128 8.20 22.75 -9.40
C LEU A 128 8.66 23.10 -7.96
N THR A 129 8.07 22.45 -6.97
CA THR A 129 8.41 22.65 -5.54
C THR A 129 9.84 22.21 -5.25
N LEU A 130 10.27 21.05 -5.76
CA LEU A 130 11.65 20.56 -5.62
C LEU A 130 12.66 21.48 -6.34
N THR A 131 12.29 22.00 -7.51
CA THR A 131 13.12 22.96 -8.27
C THR A 131 13.26 24.29 -7.53
N ILE A 132 12.16 24.82 -6.98
CA ILE A 132 12.17 26.06 -6.18
C ILE A 132 12.97 25.87 -4.89
N ASN A 133 12.79 24.76 -4.19
CA ASN A 133 13.48 24.48 -2.93
C ASN A 133 14.99 24.27 -3.14
N SER A 134 15.40 23.60 -4.23
CA SER A 134 16.82 23.46 -4.59
C SER A 134 17.47 24.76 -5.05
N LEU A 135 16.72 25.68 -5.67
CA LEU A 135 17.20 27.03 -5.96
C LEU A 135 17.39 27.87 -4.69
N LYS A 136 16.42 27.81 -3.76
CA LYS A 136 16.49 28.55 -2.48
C LYS A 136 17.67 28.12 -1.61
N SER A 137 17.94 26.81 -1.54
CA SER A 137 19.09 26.29 -0.77
C SER A 137 20.44 26.66 -1.39
N ARG A 138 20.51 26.79 -2.73
CA ARG A 138 21.71 27.25 -3.45
C ARG A 138 21.94 28.76 -3.38
N LEU A 139 20.89 29.56 -3.22
CA LEU A 139 20.95 31.02 -3.14
C LEU A 139 21.09 31.56 -1.70
N GLY A 140 21.22 30.69 -0.69
CA GLY A 140 21.53 31.09 0.69
C GLY A 140 20.37 31.69 1.48
N PHE A 141 19.12 31.56 1.01
CA PHE A 141 17.94 31.94 1.80
C PHE A 141 17.55 30.80 2.75
N ALA A 142 18.38 30.58 3.77
CA ALA A 142 17.97 29.85 4.96
C ALA A 142 17.28 30.83 5.92
N LEU A 143 15.99 30.65 6.13
CA LEU A 143 15.27 31.01 7.35
C LEU A 143 14.54 29.75 7.82
#